data_AF-A4S6L0-F1
#
_entry.id   AF-A4S6L0-F1
#
_cell.length_a   1.000
_cell.length_b   1.000
_cell.length_c   1.000
_cell.angle_alpha   90.00
_cell.angle_beta   90.00
_cell.angle_gamma   90.00
#
_symmetry.space_group_name_H-M   'P 1'
#
loop_
_entity.id
_entity.type
_entity.pdbx_description
1 polymer ?
#
loop_
_entity_poly.entity_id
_entity_poly.type
_entity_poly.pdbx_seq_one_letter_code
_entity_poly.pdbx_strand_id
1 'polypeptide(L)'
;MLATRRRGTSADAEDDLRAKLSADKALVLVNDWERVVDAGEARAREREKRFAEARRAMMSKTRLKREGLYGLRPEQCTWSAFSKLRGLWEKYARALVKDAKRGEAEARLTRGLDLHGCVLKVVRHARAPDLVGREGVVAFISSRCLWLVARKREKPIKVLIDGGTFEFVLDERVVRLSSEDVLASAPRPS
;
A
#
# COMPACT_ATOMS: atom_id res chain seq x y z
N MET A 1 -56.86 1.66 79.16
CA MET A 1 -56.01 2.84 79.48
C MET A 1 -55.24 3.25 78.23
N LEU A 2 -54.82 4.51 78.21
CA LEU A 2 -54.47 5.36 77.07
C LEU A 2 -53.26 4.94 76.21
N ALA A 3 -53.38 5.32 74.92
CA ALA A 3 -52.41 5.99 74.03
C ALA A 3 -51.01 5.40 73.78
N THR A 4 -50.65 5.26 72.50
CA THR A 4 -49.81 6.27 71.83
C THR A 4 -49.78 6.08 70.32
N ARG A 5 -49.83 7.22 69.63
CA ARG A 5 -49.74 7.43 68.19
C ARG A 5 -48.26 7.59 67.84
N ARG A 6 -47.73 6.93 66.81
CA ARG A 6 -46.52 7.41 66.12
C ARG A 6 -46.68 7.35 64.61
N ARG A 7 -46.65 8.56 64.03
CA ARG A 7 -46.32 8.86 62.64
C ARG A 7 -44.82 8.62 62.42
N GLY A 8 -44.47 8.17 61.23
CA GLY A 8 -43.12 7.96 60.69
C GLY A 8 -43.22 6.74 59.78
N THR A 9 -42.91 6.77 58.50
CA THR A 9 -41.80 7.46 57.84
C THR A 9 -42.11 7.60 56.34
N SER A 10 -42.20 8.82 55.83
CA SER A 10 -42.16 9.09 54.38
C SER A 10 -40.72 9.29 53.88
N ALA A 11 -39.73 9.24 54.79
CA ALA A 11 -38.32 9.41 54.48
C ALA A 11 -37.69 8.12 53.92
N ASP A 12 -38.16 6.94 54.34
CA ASP A 12 -37.58 5.67 53.92
C ASP A 12 -37.91 5.31 52.47
N ALA A 13 -39.04 5.78 51.95
CA ALA A 13 -39.46 5.53 50.57
C ALA A 13 -38.72 6.42 49.55
N GLU A 14 -38.30 7.63 49.94
CA GLU A 14 -37.51 8.52 49.08
C GLU A 14 -36.04 8.09 49.02
N ASP A 15 -35.47 7.57 50.11
CA ASP A 15 -34.11 7.02 50.12
C ASP A 15 -34.01 5.71 49.32
N ASP A 16 -35.04 4.86 49.36
CA ASP A 16 -35.10 3.65 48.53
C ASP A 16 -35.23 3.96 47.02
N LEU A 17 -35.96 5.03 46.66
CA LEU A 17 -36.05 5.48 45.27
C LEU A 17 -34.74 6.13 44.80
N ARG A 18 -34.04 6.86 45.68
CA ARG A 18 -32.74 7.48 45.39
C ARG A 18 -31.63 6.44 45.24
N ALA A 19 -31.67 5.36 46.02
CA ALA A 19 -30.77 4.21 45.90
C ALA A 19 -31.01 3.41 44.60
N LYS A 20 -32.29 3.23 44.19
CA LYS A 20 -32.62 2.56 42.93
C LYS A 20 -32.32 3.41 41.69
N LEU A 21 -32.47 4.73 41.77
CA LEU A 21 -32.07 5.66 40.69
C LEU A 21 -30.55 5.85 40.58
N SER A 22 -29.78 5.61 41.65
CA SER A 22 -28.31 5.65 41.58
C SER A 22 -27.67 4.34 41.11
N ALA A 23 -28.42 3.23 41.09
CA ALA A 23 -27.93 1.94 40.61
C ALA A 23 -28.05 1.76 39.08
N ASP A 24 -29.07 2.34 38.45
CA ASP A 24 -29.35 2.16 37.00
C ASP A 24 -28.96 3.36 36.11
N LYS A 25 -28.24 4.34 36.66
CA LYS A 25 -27.64 5.46 35.89
C LYS A 25 -26.12 5.51 36.01
N ALA A 26 -25.48 4.35 35.99
CA ALA A 26 -24.14 4.23 35.43
C ALA A 26 -24.27 3.76 33.98
N LEU A 27 -24.92 4.58 33.14
CA LEU A 27 -24.64 4.56 31.71
C LEU A 27 -23.18 4.95 31.58
N VAL A 28 -22.32 3.93 31.52
CA VAL A 28 -20.93 4.06 31.17
C VAL A 28 -20.91 4.63 29.76
N LEU A 29 -20.84 5.96 29.66
CA LEU A 29 -20.22 6.64 28.54
C LEU A 29 -18.75 6.22 28.58
N VAL A 30 -18.47 5.01 28.09
CA VAL A 30 -17.11 4.63 27.74
C VAL A 30 -16.73 5.61 26.65
N ASN A 31 -15.68 6.38 26.91
CA ASN A 31 -15.09 7.32 25.98
C ASN A 31 -14.65 6.59 24.69
N ASP A 32 -15.54 6.44 23.72
CA ASP A 32 -15.23 5.83 22.42
C ASP A 32 -14.23 6.66 21.59
N TRP A 33 -13.94 7.90 22.01
CA TRP A 33 -12.89 8.73 21.41
C TRP A 33 -11.47 8.25 21.78
N GLU A 34 -11.24 7.72 22.98
CA GLU A 34 -9.93 7.18 23.37
C GLU A 34 -9.58 5.93 22.55
N ARG A 35 -10.56 5.04 22.32
CA ARG A 35 -10.39 3.82 21.50
C ARG A 35 -10.11 4.11 20.02
N VAL A 36 -10.71 5.15 19.44
CA VAL A 36 -10.48 5.53 18.04
C VAL A 36 -9.12 6.21 17.86
N VAL A 37 -8.69 7.02 18.84
CA VAL A 37 -7.36 7.64 18.86
C VAL A 37 -6.27 6.60 19.11
N ASP A 38 -6.47 5.66 20.05
CA ASP A 38 -5.55 4.54 20.29
C ASP A 38 -5.45 3.59 19.08
N ALA A 39 -6.55 3.30 18.40
CA ALA A 39 -6.52 2.49 17.18
C ALA A 39 -5.82 3.22 16.03
N GLY A 40 -5.94 4.55 15.96
CA GLY A 40 -5.21 5.40 15.01
C GLY A 40 -3.71 5.44 15.30
N GLU A 41 -3.33 5.62 16.57
CA GLU A 41 -1.95 5.63 17.03
C GLU A 41 -1.30 4.24 16.91
N ALA A 42 -2.01 3.17 17.24
CA ALA A 42 -1.53 1.80 17.06
C ALA A 42 -1.28 1.49 15.58
N ARG A 43 -2.18 1.91 14.68
CA ARG A 43 -1.99 1.79 13.23
C ARG A 43 -0.84 2.68 12.72
N ALA A 44 -0.65 3.86 13.31
CA ALA A 44 0.46 4.75 12.97
C ALA A 44 1.82 4.16 13.42
N ARG A 45 1.89 3.64 14.64
CA ARG A 45 3.08 2.94 15.19
C ARG A 45 3.37 1.65 14.43
N GLU A 46 2.35 0.91 13.99
CA GLU A 46 2.54 -0.28 13.17
C GLU A 46 3.06 0.07 11.77
N ARG A 47 2.55 1.14 11.15
CA ARG A 47 3.12 1.68 9.91
C ARG A 47 4.56 2.11 10.12
N GLU A 48 4.85 2.83 11.19
CA GLU A 48 6.20 3.31 11.50
C GLU A 48 7.17 2.16 11.76
N LYS A 49 6.75 1.13 12.48
CA LYS A 49 7.52 -0.11 12.67
C LYS A 49 7.78 -0.83 11.35
N ARG A 50 6.76 -1.02 10.51
CA ARG A 50 6.91 -1.61 9.16
C ARG A 50 7.84 -0.76 8.28
N PHE A 51 7.75 0.57 8.34
CA PHE A 51 8.64 1.47 7.64
C PHE A 51 10.08 1.43 8.20
N ALA A 52 10.25 1.28 9.52
CA ALA A 52 11.55 1.20 10.18
C ALA A 52 12.23 -0.15 9.92
N GLU A 53 11.49 -1.25 9.94
CA GLU A 53 11.96 -2.59 9.55
C GLU A 53 12.35 -2.62 8.07
N ALA A 54 11.51 -2.06 7.18
CA ALA A 54 11.86 -1.89 5.77
C ALA A 54 13.09 -0.99 5.57
N ARG A 55 13.33 -0.01 6.46
CA ARG A 55 14.52 0.85 6.45
C ARG A 55 15.78 0.13 6.93
N ARG A 56 15.64 -0.81 7.88
CA ARG A 56 16.74 -1.63 8.42
C ARG A 56 17.16 -2.74 7.45
N ALA A 57 16.20 -3.30 6.70
CA ALA A 57 16.47 -4.28 5.65
C ALA A 57 17.05 -3.67 4.35
N MET A 58 17.07 -2.33 4.22
CA MET A 58 17.72 -1.68 3.10
C MET A 58 19.25 -1.70 3.26
N MET A 59 19.95 -2.05 2.18
CA MET A 59 21.39 -1.82 2.01
C MET A 59 21.79 -0.41 2.50
N SER A 60 22.99 -0.24 3.04
CA SER A 60 23.47 1.10 3.43
C SER A 60 23.39 2.05 2.24
N LYS A 61 23.01 3.32 2.46
CA LYS A 61 22.93 4.35 1.39
C LYS A 61 24.22 4.44 0.57
N THR A 62 25.36 4.13 1.19
CA THR A 62 26.68 4.07 0.54
C THR A 62 26.80 2.86 -0.39
N ARG A 63 26.33 1.68 0.03
CA ARG A 63 26.32 0.47 -0.79
C ARG A 63 25.34 0.57 -1.95
N LEU A 64 24.14 1.13 -1.73
CA LEU A 64 23.17 1.46 -2.78
C LEU A 64 23.71 2.47 -3.80
N LYS A 65 24.48 3.48 -3.36
CA LYS A 65 25.13 4.44 -4.27
C LYS A 65 26.29 3.82 -5.04
N ARG A 66 27.04 2.91 -4.42
CA ARG A 66 28.20 2.25 -5.04
C ARG A 66 27.80 1.13 -6.00
N GLU A 67 26.73 0.40 -5.67
CA GLU A 67 26.22 -0.71 -6.47
C GLU A 67 25.12 -0.25 -7.46
N GLY A 68 24.44 0.89 -7.27
CA GLY A 68 23.46 1.38 -8.26
C GLY A 68 22.20 0.49 -8.39
N LEU A 69 21.59 0.45 -9.58
CA LEU A 69 20.47 -0.46 -9.87
C LEU A 69 21.03 -1.90 -9.97
N TYR A 70 21.02 -2.68 -8.88
CA TYR A 70 21.52 -4.06 -8.85
C TYR A 70 22.96 -4.25 -9.39
N GLY A 71 23.88 -3.32 -9.15
CA GLY A 71 25.24 -3.39 -9.70
C GLY A 71 25.44 -2.61 -11.01
N LEU A 72 24.35 -2.15 -11.65
CA LEU A 72 24.41 -1.48 -12.95
C LEU A 72 24.52 0.04 -12.80
N ARG A 73 25.44 0.61 -13.59
CA ARG A 73 25.55 2.06 -13.74
C ARG A 73 24.41 2.59 -14.61
N PRO A 74 23.84 3.77 -14.31
CA PRO A 74 22.74 4.34 -15.10
C PRO A 74 23.03 4.45 -16.60
N GLU A 75 24.30 4.65 -16.97
CA GLU A 75 24.76 4.78 -18.37
C GLU A 75 24.66 3.46 -19.14
N GLN A 76 24.65 2.32 -18.45
CA GLN A 76 24.51 0.99 -19.06
C GLN A 76 23.04 0.60 -19.22
N CYS A 77 22.12 1.33 -18.58
CA CYS A 77 20.69 1.08 -18.61
C CYS A 77 20.04 1.68 -19.86
N THR A 78 20.42 1.20 -21.04
CA THR A 78 19.87 1.64 -22.33
C THR A 78 18.72 0.75 -22.79
N TRP A 79 17.84 1.27 -23.63
CA TRP A 79 16.69 0.50 -24.15
C TRP A 79 17.09 -0.81 -24.84
N SER A 80 18.21 -0.78 -25.57
CA SER A 80 18.75 -1.95 -26.28
C SER A 80 19.31 -3.00 -25.32
N ALA A 81 19.91 -2.58 -24.20
CA ALA A 81 20.43 -3.49 -23.18
C ALA A 81 19.33 -4.39 -22.59
N PHE A 82 18.11 -3.88 -22.47
CA PHE A 82 16.96 -4.63 -21.96
C PHE A 82 16.18 -5.42 -23.01
N SER A 83 16.64 -5.52 -24.26
CA SER A 83 15.95 -6.24 -25.34
C SER A 83 15.63 -7.70 -24.99
N LYS A 84 16.62 -8.43 -24.46
CA LYS A 84 16.44 -9.83 -24.03
C LYS A 84 15.45 -9.95 -22.87
N LEU A 85 15.55 -9.05 -21.89
CA LEU A 85 14.67 -9.08 -20.72
C LEU A 85 13.21 -8.81 -21.11
N ARG A 86 12.96 -7.86 -22.02
CA ARG A 86 11.61 -7.61 -22.58
C ARG A 86 11.03 -8.86 -23.25
N GLY A 87 11.82 -9.51 -24.12
CA GLY A 87 11.36 -10.72 -24.81
C GLY A 87 11.10 -11.90 -23.86
N LEU A 88 11.86 -12.03 -22.77
CA LEU A 88 11.59 -13.03 -21.72
C LEU A 88 10.32 -12.70 -20.95
N TRP A 89 10.14 -11.43 -20.57
CA TRP A 89 8.97 -10.97 -19.84
C TRP A 89 7.69 -11.17 -20.66
N GLU A 90 7.69 -10.85 -21.95
CA GLU A 90 6.54 -11.08 -22.83
C GLU A 90 6.15 -12.57 -22.90
N LYS A 91 7.14 -13.46 -23.02
CA LYS A 91 6.89 -14.91 -23.00
C LYS A 91 6.31 -15.38 -21.67
N TYR A 92 6.85 -14.88 -20.56
CA TYR A 92 6.36 -15.14 -19.21
C TYR A 92 4.90 -14.69 -19.05
N ALA A 93 4.61 -13.43 -19.40
CA ALA A 93 3.27 -12.86 -19.29
C ALA A 93 2.25 -13.60 -20.17
N ARG A 94 2.64 -13.98 -21.41
CA ARG A 94 1.80 -14.81 -22.28
C ARG A 94 1.52 -16.20 -21.69
N ALA A 95 2.51 -16.82 -21.06
CA ALA A 95 2.34 -18.12 -20.43
C ALA A 95 1.33 -18.07 -19.27
N LEU A 96 1.29 -16.98 -18.51
CA LEU A 96 0.32 -16.81 -17.41
C LEU A 96 -1.14 -16.77 -17.88
N VAL A 97 -1.39 -16.24 -19.08
CA VAL A 97 -2.75 -16.02 -19.59
C VAL A 97 -3.19 -17.00 -20.66
N LYS A 98 -2.32 -17.91 -21.10
CA LYS A 98 -2.57 -18.85 -22.21
C LYS A 98 -3.90 -19.60 -22.07
N ASP A 99 -4.19 -20.09 -20.87
CA ASP A 99 -5.38 -20.91 -20.59
C ASP A 99 -6.44 -20.16 -19.75
N ALA A 100 -6.27 -18.85 -19.55
CA ALA A 100 -7.12 -18.07 -18.66
C ALA A 100 -8.29 -17.41 -19.39
N LYS A 101 -9.49 -17.46 -18.80
CA LYS A 101 -10.64 -16.66 -19.26
C LYS A 101 -10.33 -15.17 -19.09
N ARG A 102 -11.03 -14.27 -19.82
CA ARG A 102 -10.72 -12.83 -19.86
C ARG A 102 -10.54 -12.18 -18.47
N GLY A 103 -11.48 -12.38 -17.54
CA GLY A 103 -11.38 -11.80 -16.19
C GLY A 103 -10.30 -12.44 -15.31
N GLU A 104 -10.03 -13.73 -15.51
CA GLU A 104 -8.97 -14.45 -14.80
C GLU A 104 -7.59 -14.03 -15.28
N ALA A 105 -7.44 -13.78 -16.58
CA ALA A 105 -6.21 -13.30 -17.18
C ALA A 105 -5.82 -11.91 -16.62
N GLU A 106 -6.79 -11.02 -16.42
CA GLU A 106 -6.54 -9.71 -15.82
C GLU A 106 -6.04 -9.84 -14.38
N ALA A 107 -6.68 -10.68 -13.56
CA ALA A 107 -6.24 -10.93 -12.19
C ALA A 107 -4.83 -11.54 -12.11
N ARG A 108 -4.47 -12.45 -13.03
CA ARG A 108 -3.12 -13.03 -13.14
C ARG A 108 -2.07 -12.02 -13.57
N LEU A 109 -2.47 -10.97 -14.29
CA LEU A 109 -1.59 -9.92 -14.80
C LEU A 109 -1.48 -8.70 -13.86
N THR A 110 -2.28 -8.63 -12.79
CA THR A 110 -2.20 -7.58 -11.77
C THR A 110 -1.57 -8.07 -10.48
N ARG A 111 -1.93 -9.27 -10.01
CA ARG A 111 -1.57 -9.73 -8.66
C ARG A 111 -0.19 -10.38 -8.60
N GLY A 112 0.78 -9.70 -8.00
CA GLY A 112 2.10 -10.26 -7.68
C GLY A 112 2.95 -10.59 -8.90
N LEU A 113 2.67 -9.93 -10.02
CA LEU A 113 3.40 -10.10 -11.28
C LEU A 113 4.78 -9.46 -11.15
N ASP A 114 5.85 -10.17 -11.54
CA ASP A 114 7.14 -9.52 -11.74
C ASP A 114 7.07 -8.56 -12.94
N LEU A 115 7.36 -7.28 -12.71
CA LEU A 115 7.31 -6.25 -13.73
C LEU A 115 8.69 -5.94 -14.33
N HIS A 116 9.78 -6.56 -13.87
CA HIS A 116 11.11 -6.32 -14.47
C HIS A 116 11.13 -6.78 -15.93
N GLY A 117 11.48 -5.87 -16.84
CA GLY A 117 11.39 -6.12 -18.28
C GLY A 117 10.04 -5.80 -18.91
N CYS A 118 9.01 -5.46 -18.14
CA CYS A 118 7.75 -4.96 -18.67
C CYS A 118 7.93 -3.60 -19.32
N VAL A 119 7.31 -3.38 -20.49
CA VAL A 119 7.18 -2.02 -21.05
C VAL A 119 5.94 -1.38 -20.43
N LEU A 120 6.17 -0.33 -19.64
CA LEU A 120 5.17 0.28 -18.80
C LEU A 120 5.03 1.76 -19.16
N LYS A 121 3.80 2.24 -19.19
CA LYS A 121 3.44 3.63 -19.44
C LYS A 121 2.76 4.23 -18.23
N VAL A 122 3.11 5.47 -17.91
CA VAL A 122 2.47 6.24 -16.84
C VAL A 122 1.21 6.89 -17.40
N VAL A 123 0.04 6.53 -16.88
CA VAL A 123 -1.26 7.03 -17.35
C VAL A 123 -1.73 8.21 -16.53
N ARG A 124 -1.51 8.14 -15.22
CA ARG A 124 -1.84 9.21 -14.26
C ARG A 124 -0.77 9.25 -13.19
N HIS A 125 -0.46 10.43 -12.69
CA HIS A 125 0.43 10.57 -11.55
C HIS A 125 0.11 11.85 -10.78
N ALA A 126 -0.40 11.72 -9.55
CA ALA A 126 -0.89 12.86 -8.76
C ALA A 126 0.21 13.88 -8.43
N ARG A 127 1.44 13.41 -8.21
CA ARG A 127 2.57 14.25 -7.74
C ARG A 127 3.58 14.65 -8.83
N ALA A 128 3.43 14.13 -10.06
CA ALA A 128 4.42 14.28 -11.13
C ALA A 128 3.72 14.19 -12.50
N PRO A 129 2.88 15.19 -12.83
CA PRO A 129 2.07 15.17 -14.05
C PRO A 129 2.92 15.18 -15.33
N ASP A 130 4.16 15.67 -15.27
CA ASP A 130 5.15 15.67 -16.35
C ASP A 130 5.62 14.27 -16.78
N LEU A 131 5.40 13.28 -15.91
CA LEU A 131 5.67 11.87 -16.17
C LEU A 131 4.52 11.19 -16.92
N VAL A 132 3.33 11.79 -16.98
CA VAL A 132 2.18 11.21 -17.69
C VAL A 132 2.50 11.08 -19.19
N GLY A 133 2.16 9.93 -19.76
CA GLY A 133 2.48 9.57 -21.14
C GLY A 133 3.91 9.08 -21.36
N ARG A 134 4.78 9.13 -20.34
CA ARG A 134 6.12 8.52 -20.43
C ARG A 134 5.99 7.01 -20.43
N GLU A 135 6.73 6.38 -21.32
CA GLU A 135 6.79 4.92 -21.48
C GLU A 135 8.25 4.47 -21.44
N GLY A 136 8.49 3.33 -20.82
CA GLY A 136 9.80 2.71 -20.81
C GLY A 136 9.76 1.28 -20.28
N VAL A 137 10.86 0.57 -20.46
CA VAL A 137 11.03 -0.74 -19.83
C VAL A 137 11.38 -0.57 -18.36
N VAL A 138 10.72 -1.33 -17.50
CA VAL A 138 10.99 -1.36 -16.07
C VAL A 138 12.32 -2.06 -15.84
N ALA A 139 13.33 -1.30 -15.45
CA ALA A 139 14.66 -1.79 -15.15
C ALA A 139 14.81 -2.17 -13.67
N PHE A 140 14.17 -1.41 -12.79
CA PHE A 140 14.28 -1.61 -11.35
C PHE A 140 13.02 -1.16 -10.63
N ILE A 141 12.69 -1.88 -9.55
CA ILE A 141 11.57 -1.59 -8.67
C ILE A 141 12.10 -1.59 -7.24
N SER A 142 11.78 -0.54 -6.51
CA SER A 142 11.99 -0.42 -5.07
C SER A 142 10.65 -0.28 -4.36
N SER A 143 10.67 -0.24 -3.03
CA SER A 143 9.47 -0.02 -2.23
C SER A 143 8.77 1.33 -2.44
N ARG A 144 9.36 2.27 -3.19
CA ARG A 144 8.78 3.61 -3.42
C ARG A 144 8.82 4.10 -4.85
N CYS A 145 9.77 3.61 -5.62
CA CYS A 145 10.07 4.11 -6.95
C CYS A 145 10.27 2.94 -7.90
N LEU A 146 9.96 3.17 -9.17
CA LEU A 146 10.36 2.34 -10.27
C LEU A 146 11.23 3.16 -11.23
N TRP A 147 12.12 2.50 -11.97
CA TRP A 147 12.99 3.14 -12.95
C TRP A 147 12.65 2.64 -14.35
N LEU A 148 12.23 3.56 -15.21
CA LEU A 148 11.89 3.29 -16.60
C LEU A 148 13.05 3.69 -17.51
N VAL A 149 13.45 2.79 -18.39
CA VAL A 149 14.37 3.12 -19.48
C VAL A 149 13.54 3.39 -20.73
N ALA A 150 13.53 4.64 -21.18
CA ALA A 150 12.75 5.05 -22.34
C ALA A 150 13.50 4.81 -23.65
N ARG A 151 12.77 4.61 -24.77
CA ARG A 151 13.36 4.38 -26.11
C ARG A 151 14.32 5.46 -26.58
N LYS A 152 13.96 6.73 -26.36
CA LYS A 152 14.66 7.92 -26.91
C LYS A 152 15.54 8.64 -25.88
N ARG A 153 15.71 8.09 -24.68
CA ARG A 153 16.54 8.70 -23.63
C ARG A 153 17.62 7.74 -23.21
N GLU A 154 18.80 8.30 -22.98
CA GLU A 154 19.96 7.54 -22.51
C GLU A 154 19.91 7.26 -21.00
N LYS A 155 19.20 8.10 -20.23
CA LYS A 155 19.12 7.99 -18.77
C LYS A 155 17.79 7.40 -18.30
N PRO A 156 17.80 6.49 -17.30
CA PRO A 156 16.59 5.99 -16.67
C PRO A 156 15.77 7.12 -16.03
N ILE A 157 14.45 7.05 -16.20
CA ILE A 157 13.46 7.93 -15.59
C ILE A 157 13.04 7.30 -14.27
N LYS A 158 13.28 8.00 -13.17
CA LYS A 158 12.78 7.58 -11.86
C LYS A 158 11.33 8.05 -11.69
N VAL A 159 10.43 7.12 -11.38
CA VAL A 159 9.00 7.38 -11.20
C VAL A 159 8.60 6.94 -9.79
N LEU A 160 7.83 7.76 -9.08
CA LEU A 160 7.26 7.37 -7.79
C LEU A 160 6.10 6.41 -8.04
N ILE A 161 5.99 5.36 -7.22
CA ILE A 161 4.89 4.39 -7.36
C ILE A 161 3.61 4.96 -6.76
N ASP A 162 3.74 5.68 -5.64
CA ASP A 162 2.63 6.29 -4.89
C ASP A 162 1.91 7.38 -5.70
N GLY A 163 0.59 7.22 -5.83
CA GLY A 163 -0.27 8.14 -6.59
C GLY A 163 -0.14 8.01 -8.11
N GLY A 164 0.54 6.97 -8.60
CA GLY A 164 0.67 6.62 -10.01
C GLY A 164 -0.34 5.54 -10.45
N THR A 165 -0.88 5.69 -11.65
CA THR A 165 -1.57 4.63 -12.38
C THR A 165 -0.76 4.31 -13.62
N PHE A 166 -0.51 3.03 -13.84
CA PHE A 166 0.37 2.55 -14.89
C PHE A 166 -0.40 1.63 -15.82
N GLU A 167 0.06 1.50 -17.06
CA GLU A 167 -0.47 0.54 -18.02
C GLU A 167 0.64 -0.17 -18.76
N PHE A 168 0.41 -1.42 -19.12
CA PHE A 168 1.20 -2.12 -20.12
C PHE A 168 0.27 -2.79 -21.12
N VAL A 169 0.82 -3.10 -22.29
CA VAL A 169 0.10 -3.79 -23.36
C VAL A 169 0.71 -5.18 -23.53
N LEU A 170 -0.13 -6.20 -23.48
CA LEU A 170 0.24 -7.58 -23.81
C LEU A 170 -0.68 -8.06 -24.94
N ASP A 171 -0.10 -8.24 -26.12
CA ASP A 171 -0.84 -8.51 -27.35
C ASP A 171 -1.88 -7.41 -27.62
N GLU A 172 -3.17 -7.71 -27.49
CA GLU A 172 -4.27 -6.73 -27.65
C GLU A 172 -4.88 -6.28 -26.31
N ARG A 173 -4.30 -6.72 -25.19
CA ARG A 173 -4.83 -6.47 -23.84
C ARG A 173 -4.12 -5.28 -23.23
N VAL A 174 -4.88 -4.27 -22.84
CA VAL A 174 -4.40 -3.16 -22.01
C VAL A 174 -4.66 -3.52 -20.56
N VAL A 175 -3.60 -3.69 -19.78
CA VAL A 175 -3.68 -3.98 -18.35
C VAL A 175 -3.34 -2.71 -17.59
N ARG A 176 -4.22 -2.30 -16.68
CA ARG A 176 -3.98 -1.16 -15.79
C ARG A 176 -3.55 -1.65 -14.43
N LEU A 177 -2.49 -1.04 -13.91
CA LEU A 177 -1.92 -1.32 -12.62
C LEU A 177 -2.09 -0.11 -11.70
N SER A 178 -2.59 -0.37 -10.50
CA SER A 178 -2.56 0.57 -9.39
C SER A 178 -1.17 0.62 -8.75
N SER A 179 -0.95 1.59 -7.86
CA SER A 179 0.26 1.64 -7.04
C SER A 179 0.46 0.35 -6.22
N GLU A 180 -0.63 -0.27 -5.76
CA GLU A 180 -0.58 -1.49 -4.95
C GLU A 180 -0.10 -2.69 -5.75
N ASP A 181 -0.56 -2.81 -7.00
CA ASP A 181 -0.14 -3.90 -7.91
C ASP A 181 1.36 -3.82 -8.20
N VAL A 182 1.86 -2.59 -8.44
CA VAL A 182 3.30 -2.37 -8.66
C VAL A 182 4.10 -2.65 -7.39
N LEU A 183 3.61 -2.26 -6.21
CA LEU A 183 4.30 -2.57 -4.95
C LEU A 183 4.30 -4.07 -4.64
N ALA A 184 3.26 -4.81 -5.04
CA ALA A 184 3.21 -6.25 -4.89
C ALA A 184 4.28 -6.98 -5.73
N SER A 185 4.78 -6.35 -6.79
CA SER A 185 5.91 -6.84 -7.60
C SER A 185 7.29 -6.61 -6.95
N ALA A 186 7.38 -5.72 -5.97
CA ALA A 186 8.66 -5.39 -5.35
C ALA A 186 9.15 -6.57 -4.48
N PRO A 187 10.47 -6.84 -4.44
CA PRO A 187 11.02 -7.86 -3.56
C PRO A 187 10.67 -7.54 -2.11
N ARG A 188 10.06 -8.51 -1.40
CA ARG A 188 9.79 -8.37 0.04
C ARG A 188 11.12 -8.43 0.78
N PRO A 189 11.39 -7.53 1.73
CA PRO A 189 12.54 -7.68 2.60
C PRO A 189 12.35 -8.97 3.41
N SER A 190 13.31 -9.89 3.26
CA SER A 190 13.48 -11.08 4.10
C SER A 190 13.87 -10.71 5.53
#